data_AF-A0A917UAF0-F1
#
_entry.id   AF-A0A917UAF0-F1
#
_cell.length_a   1.000
_cell.length_b   1.000
_cell.length_c   1.000
_cell.angle_alpha   90.00
_cell.angle_beta   90.00
_cell.angle_gamma   90.00
#
_symmetry.space_group_name_H-M   'P 1'
#
loop_
_entity.id
_entity.type
_entity.pdbx_description
1 polymer ?
#
loop_
_entity_poly.entity_id
_entity_poly.type
_entity_poly.pdbx_seq_one_letter_code
_entity_poly.pdbx_strand_id
1 'polypeptide(L)' 'MPAVMIRQLQVFTQIMHNTTTPAQRQVLLDQAAMIQRANVEANPEPADRADVQRRYDQLLAVHAHLTDGRVRR' A
#
# COMPACT_ATOMS: atom_id res chain seq x y z
N MET A 1 -9.95 -12.41 6.02
CA MET A 1 -9.98 -12.51 4.53
C MET A 1 -8.72 -11.87 3.92
N PRO A 2 -7.54 -12.51 4.06
CA PRO A 2 -6.25 -11.92 3.66
C PRO A 2 -6.05 -11.78 2.15
N ALA A 3 -6.55 -12.73 1.34
CA ALA A 3 -6.32 -12.75 -0.11
C ALA A 3 -6.84 -11.50 -0.84
N VAL A 4 -8.02 -10.99 -0.44
CA VAL A 4 -8.62 -9.79 -1.04
C VAL A 4 -7.80 -8.55 -0.71
N MET A 5 -7.38 -8.41 0.56
CA MET A 5 -6.55 -7.29 1.02
C MET A 5 -5.19 -7.26 0.30
N ILE A 6 -4.55 -8.44 0.17
CA ILE A 6 -3.30 -8.62 -0.59
C ILE A 6 -3.49 -8.15 -2.04
N ARG A 7 -4.58 -8.59 -2.70
CA ARG A 7 -4.85 -8.22 -4.09
C ARG A 7 -5.10 -6.73 -4.26
N GLN A 8 -5.84 -6.10 -3.36
CA GLN A 8 -6.10 -4.67 -3.38
C GLN A 8 -4.80 -3.86 -3.25
N LEU A 9 -3.93 -4.22 -2.30
CA LEU A 9 -2.63 -3.55 -2.13
C LEU A 9 -1.69 -3.72 -3.34
N GLN A 10 -1.72 -4.88 -4.00
CA GLN A 10 -1.01 -5.09 -5.27
C GLN A 10 -1.53 -4.16 -6.38
N VAL A 11 -2.85 -4.01 -6.50
CA VAL A 11 -3.45 -3.08 -7.48
C VAL A 11 -3.08 -1.64 -7.15
N PHE A 12 -3.13 -1.24 -5.88
CA PHE A 12 -2.69 0.10 -5.47
C PHE A 12 -1.23 0.37 -5.82
N THR A 13 -0.37 -0.63 -5.69
CA THR A 13 1.04 -0.53 -6.11
C THR A 13 1.15 -0.28 -7.62
N GLN A 14 0.38 -0.99 -8.43
CA GLN A 14 0.34 -0.78 -9.89
C GLN A 14 -0.18 0.63 -10.26
N ILE A 15 -1.22 1.11 -9.56
CA ILE A 15 -1.78 2.45 -9.81
C ILE A 15 -0.77 3.53 -9.37
N MET A 16 -0.07 3.35 -8.24
CA MET A 16 0.92 4.29 -7.70
C MET A 16 1.96 4.68 -8.75
N HIS A 17 2.46 3.73 -9.54
CA HIS A 17 3.40 3.98 -10.65
C HIS A 17 2.87 4.94 -11.72
N ASN A 18 1.55 5.04 -11.89
CA ASN A 18 0.90 5.87 -12.89
C ASN A 18 0.39 7.20 -12.31
N THR A 19 0.58 7.46 -11.01
CA THR A 19 0.16 8.72 -10.39
C THR A 19 1.07 9.88 -10.78
N THR A 20 0.47 11.00 -11.13
CA THR A 20 1.23 12.20 -11.52
C THR A 20 1.28 13.21 -10.37
N THR A 21 0.21 13.33 -9.57
CA THR A 21 0.09 14.33 -8.50
C THR A 21 0.29 13.76 -7.09
N PRO A 22 0.76 14.56 -6.12
CA PRO A 22 0.81 14.15 -4.72
C PRO A 22 -0.56 13.77 -4.15
N ALA A 23 -1.62 14.48 -4.53
CA ALA A 23 -2.98 14.22 -4.06
C ALA A 23 -3.48 12.82 -4.47
N GLN A 24 -3.21 12.38 -5.71
CA GLN A 24 -3.53 11.03 -6.15
C GLN A 24 -2.80 9.97 -5.33
N ARG A 25 -1.52 10.20 -5.00
CA ARG A 25 -0.74 9.30 -4.15
C ARG A 25 -1.31 9.23 -2.74
N GLN A 26 -1.70 10.36 -2.18
CA GLN A 26 -2.26 10.42 -0.83
C GLN A 26 -3.53 9.56 -0.70
N VAL A 27 -4.45 9.64 -1.67
CA VAL A 27 -5.66 8.81 -1.67
C VAL A 27 -5.34 7.32 -1.62
N LEU A 28 -4.34 6.86 -2.39
CA LEU A 28 -3.91 5.45 -2.36
C LEU A 28 -3.31 5.07 -1.00
N LEU A 29 -2.53 5.97 -0.38
CA LEU A 29 -1.94 5.74 0.94
C LEU A 29 -2.99 5.66 2.05
N ASP A 30 -3.99 6.54 2.01
CA ASP A 30 -5.08 6.56 3.00
C ASP A 30 -5.91 5.27 2.92
N GLN A 31 -6.22 4.81 1.71
CA GLN A 31 -6.91 3.55 1.48
C GLN A 31 -6.06 2.34 1.93
N ALA A 32 -4.76 2.34 1.62
CA ALA A 32 -3.86 1.29 2.07
C ALA A 32 -3.75 1.24 3.61
N ALA A 33 -3.71 2.39 4.27
CA ALA A 33 -3.70 2.47 5.73
C ALA A 33 -5.01 1.95 6.34
N MET A 34 -6.15 2.19 5.70
CA MET A 34 -7.43 1.61 6.11
C MET A 34 -7.40 0.08 6.03
N ILE A 35 -6.88 -0.48 4.94
CA ILE A 35 -6.73 -1.93 4.76
C ILE A 35 -5.79 -2.52 5.83
N GLN A 36 -4.69 -1.83 6.14
CA GLN A 36 -3.73 -2.29 7.15
C GLN A 36 -4.38 -2.38 8.54
N ARG A 37 -5.19 -1.40 8.94
CA ARG A 37 -5.94 -1.45 10.20
C ARG A 37 -6.94 -2.61 10.21
N ALA A 38 -7.73 -2.73 9.14
CA ALA A 38 -8.71 -3.81 9.00
C ALA A 38 -8.05 -5.21 9.04
N ASN A 39 -6.84 -5.35 8.50
CA ASN A 39 -6.05 -6.58 8.58
C ASN A 39 -5.70 -6.96 10.02
N VAL A 40 -5.27 -5.98 10.83
CA VAL A 40 -4.94 -6.20 12.25
C VAL A 40 -6.18 -6.62 13.04
N GLU A 41 -7.33 -6.01 12.76
CA GLU A 41 -8.59 -6.28 13.46
C GLU A 41 -9.24 -7.61 13.06
N ALA A 42 -9.22 -7.97 11.77
CA ALA A 42 -10.01 -9.08 11.24
C ALA A 42 -9.25 -10.41 11.13
N ASN A 43 -7.92 -10.40 11.12
CA ASN A 43 -7.12 -11.62 10.92
C ASN A 43 -6.43 -12.05 12.23
N PRO A 44 -6.89 -13.13 12.89
CA PRO A 44 -6.27 -13.62 14.13
C PRO A 44 -4.92 -14.30 13.86
N GLU A 45 -4.69 -14.80 12.65
CA GLU A 45 -3.47 -15.50 12.30
C GLU A 45 -2.29 -14.56 11.99
N PRO A 46 -1.15 -14.67 12.72
CA PRO A 46 0.00 -13.81 12.50
C PRO A 46 0.59 -13.90 11.08
N ALA A 47 0.56 -15.08 10.47
CA ALA A 47 1.08 -15.30 9.12
C ALA A 47 0.28 -14.49 8.08
N ASP A 48 -1.06 -14.54 8.16
CA ASP A 48 -1.95 -13.77 7.29
C ASP A 48 -1.73 -12.26 7.45
N ARG A 49 -1.55 -11.79 8.71
CA ARG A 49 -1.25 -10.38 8.96
C ARG A 49 0.07 -9.95 8.34
N ALA A 50 1.10 -10.79 8.45
CA ALA A 50 2.42 -10.53 7.88
C ALA A 50 2.37 -10.48 6.33
N ASP A 51 1.56 -11.33 5.70
CA ASP A 51 1.40 -11.33 4.24
C ASP A 51 0.80 -10.01 3.72
N VAL A 52 -0.24 -9.51 4.39
CA VAL A 52 -0.84 -8.21 4.06
C VAL A 52 0.14 -7.08 4.35
N GLN A 53 0.84 -7.12 5.49
CA GLN A 53 1.84 -6.11 5.86
C GLN A 53 2.95 -5.99 4.80
N ARG A 54 3.47 -7.11 4.29
CA ARG A 54 4.48 -7.09 3.22
C ARG A 54 4.02 -6.36 1.97
N ARG A 55 2.74 -6.45 1.60
CA ARG A 55 2.19 -5.73 0.45
C ARG A 55 1.99 -4.24 0.72
N TYR A 56 1.62 -3.89 1.95
CA TYR A 56 1.54 -2.51 2.40
C TYR A 56 2.92 -1.84 2.34
N ASP A 57 3.95 -2.50 2.86
CA ASP A 57 5.33 -1.99 2.86
C ASP A 57 5.87 -1.81 1.43
N GLN A 58 5.54 -2.72 0.51
CA GLN A 58 5.88 -2.61 -0.92
C GLN A 58 5.30 -1.32 -1.54
N LEU A 59 4.04 -1.00 -1.23
CA LEU A 59 3.41 0.23 -1.71
C LEU A 59 4.12 1.48 -1.17
N LEU A 60 4.48 1.48 0.12
CA LEU A 60 5.21 2.60 0.74
C LEU A 60 6.59 2.79 0.10
N ALA A 61 7.31 1.71 -0.20
CA ALA A 61 8.60 1.78 -0.87
C ALA A 61 8.49 2.40 -2.27
N VAL A 62 7.46 2.03 -3.05
CA VAL A 62 7.19 2.64 -4.36
C VAL A 62 6.89 4.13 -4.21
N HIS A 63 6.06 4.52 -3.24
CA HIS A 63 5.79 5.92 -2.97
C HIS A 63 7.07 6.71 -2.65
N ALA A 64 7.90 6.19 -1.74
CA ALA A 64 9.16 6.82 -1.35
C ALA A 64 10.10 7.01 -2.55
N HIS A 65 10.25 6.01 -3.42
CA HIS A 65 11.06 6.14 -4.64
C HIS A 65 10.52 7.21 -5.60
N LEU A 66 9.20 7.35 -5.72
CA LEU A 66 8.59 8.39 -6.56
C LEU A 66 8.75 9.79 -5.97
N THR A 67 8.86 9.94 -4.66
CA THR A 67 9.10 11.24 -4.01
C THR A 67 10.58 11.60 -3.99
N ASP A 68 11.46 10.64 -3.73
CA ASP A 68 12.92 10.84 -3.70
C ASP A 68 13.47 11.14 -5.10
N GLY A 69 12.94 10.49 -6.14
CA GLY A 69 13.32 10.74 -7.53
C GLY A 69 12.92 12.11 -8.07
N ARG A 70 11.96 12.80 -7.42
CA ARG A 70 11.52 14.16 -7.81
C ARG A 70 12.35 15.28 -7.19
N VAL A 71 13.13 15.00 -6.13
CA VAL A 71 14.01 16.00 -5.50
C VAL A 71 15.31 16.20 -6.29
N ARG A 72 15.62 15.31 -7.24
CA ARG A 72 16.85 15.35 -8.06
C ARG A 72 16.68 15.88 -9.50
N ARG A 73 15.56 16.52 -9.84
CA ARG A 73 15.35 17.16 -11.15
C ARG A 73 15.16 18.66 -11.03
#